data_AF-A0A2E8AZ40-F1
#
_entry.id   AF-A0A2E8AZ40-F1
#
_cell.length_a   1.000
_cell.length_b   1.000
_cell.length_c   1.000
_cell.angle_alpha   90.00
_cell.angle_beta   90.00
_cell.angle_gamma   90.00
#
_symmetry.space_group_name_H-M   'P 1'
#
loop_
_entity.id
_entity.type
_entity.pdbx_description
1 polymer ?
#
loop_
_entity_poly.entity_id
_entity_poly.type
_entity_poly.pdbx_seq_one_letter_code
_entity_poly.pdbx_strand_id
1 'polypeptide(L)'
;TFRSSQENMSRWRGWMRHIIRDQAVVWMVCCFIGMALPCMISVEFIRNAPVSGNRVAGMSAEGLENSYPGNGLWIITLLVGFLILYPGQIMSGDTIPRRWCDIIWTASSRARQLGKDKVKQIYYGIMTVMAVWGLLVLMFLDPLDILKIGGVLANIGLGGSALHALYVNCTLLPPEVRPNWFMRLGVVCCGLFFFTISGIVFVSLL
;
A
#
# COMPACT_ATOMS: atom_id res chain seq x y z
N THR A 1 -9.57 -26.54 -11.80
CA THR A 1 -10.99 -26.28 -11.49
C THR A 1 -11.31 -26.85 -10.13
N PHE A 2 -11.83 -26.05 -9.19
CA PHE A 2 -12.19 -26.50 -7.84
C PHE A 2 -13.33 -27.51 -7.95
N ARG A 3 -13.12 -28.77 -7.53
CA ARG A 3 -14.22 -29.75 -7.44
C ARG A 3 -14.94 -29.52 -6.11
N SER A 4 -16.23 -29.23 -6.18
CA SER A 4 -17.13 -29.02 -5.04
C SER A 4 -17.43 -30.32 -4.27
N SER A 5 -16.37 -30.99 -3.80
CA SER A 5 -16.50 -32.04 -2.78
C SER A 5 -16.80 -31.40 -1.43
N GLN A 6 -17.62 -32.06 -0.62
CA GLN A 6 -18.01 -31.61 0.73
C GLN A 6 -16.79 -31.39 1.64
N GLU A 7 -15.71 -32.15 1.43
CA GLU A 7 -14.43 -31.99 2.12
C GLU A 7 -13.69 -30.71 1.73
N ASN A 8 -13.66 -30.35 0.44
CA ASN A 8 -13.01 -29.12 -0.03
C ASN A 8 -13.72 -27.88 0.50
N MET A 9 -15.05 -27.94 0.63
CA MET A 9 -15.85 -26.86 1.18
C MET A 9 -15.65 -26.67 2.69
N SER A 10 -15.45 -27.75 3.46
CA SER A 10 -15.15 -27.63 4.89
C SER A 10 -13.78 -27.00 5.12
N ARG A 11 -12.77 -27.41 4.34
CA ARG A 11 -11.41 -26.84 4.36
C ARG A 11 -11.42 -25.36 3.97
N TRP A 12 -12.14 -24.99 2.91
CA TRP A 12 -12.29 -23.59 2.49
C TRP A 12 -12.89 -22.71 3.59
N ARG A 13 -13.99 -23.15 4.22
CA ARG A 13 -14.60 -22.41 5.34
C ARG A 13 -13.69 -22.32 6.56
N GLY A 14 -12.89 -23.36 6.81
CA GLY A 14 -11.85 -23.35 7.86
C GLY A 14 -10.80 -22.28 7.59
N TRP A 15 -10.23 -22.29 6.38
CA TRP A 15 -9.22 -21.34 5.94
C TRP A 15 -9.75 -19.89 5.93
N MET A 16 -10.96 -19.66 5.40
CA MET A 16 -11.57 -18.34 5.37
C MET A 16 -11.76 -17.75 6.79
N ARG A 17 -12.12 -18.58 7.78
CA ARG A 17 -12.19 -18.13 9.19
C ARG A 17 -10.84 -17.69 9.74
N HIS A 18 -9.75 -18.32 9.32
CA HIS A 18 -8.40 -17.94 9.77
C HIS A 18 -8.00 -16.60 9.15
N ILE A 19 -8.26 -16.42 7.86
CA ILE A 19 -7.98 -15.16 7.17
C ILE A 19 -8.80 -14.01 7.75
N ILE A 20 -10.09 -14.21 8.00
CA ILE A 20 -10.93 -13.16 8.57
C ILE A 20 -10.40 -12.77 9.97
N ARG A 21 -9.98 -13.74 10.79
CA ARG A 21 -9.41 -13.44 12.11
C ARG A 21 -8.11 -12.64 12.01
N ASP A 22 -7.20 -13.05 11.13
CA ASP A 22 -5.94 -12.35 10.91
C ASP A 22 -6.16 -10.92 10.39
N GLN A 23 -6.96 -10.77 9.33
CA GLN A 23 -7.19 -9.47 8.68
C GLN A 23 -8.10 -8.55 9.51
N ALA A 24 -9.13 -9.07 10.17
CA ALA A 24 -10.08 -8.23 10.92
C ALA A 24 -9.65 -7.98 12.36
N VAL A 25 -8.89 -8.87 13.00
CA VAL A 25 -8.48 -8.69 14.40
C VAL A 25 -7.06 -8.17 14.47
N VAL A 26 -6.10 -8.90 13.90
CA VAL A 26 -4.68 -8.54 14.04
C VAL A 26 -4.39 -7.29 13.21
N TRP A 27 -4.65 -7.36 11.91
CA TRP A 27 -4.31 -6.26 10.99
C TRP A 27 -5.07 -4.98 11.31
N MET A 28 -6.40 -5.06 11.46
CA MET A 28 -7.23 -3.87 11.75
C MET A 28 -6.85 -3.18 13.06
N VAL A 29 -6.64 -3.92 14.15
CA VAL A 29 -6.26 -3.34 15.45
C VAL A 29 -4.87 -2.71 15.36
N CYS A 30 -3.90 -3.40 14.73
CA CYS A 30 -2.58 -2.85 14.51
C CYS A 30 -2.61 -1.58 13.64
N CYS A 31 -3.46 -1.52 12.61
CA CYS A 31 -3.63 -0.33 11.78
C CYS A 31 -4.24 0.83 12.56
N PHE A 32 -5.25 0.59 13.38
CA PHE A 32 -5.84 1.65 14.20
C PHE A 32 -4.83 2.21 15.19
N ILE A 33 -4.10 1.36 15.92
CA ILE A 33 -3.06 1.80 16.85
C ILE A 33 -1.92 2.51 16.11
N GLY A 34 -1.47 1.94 15.00
CA GLY A 34 -0.39 2.47 14.17
C GLY A 34 -0.70 3.81 13.52
N MET A 35 -1.97 4.12 13.25
CA MET A 35 -2.40 5.44 12.79
C MET A 35 -2.69 6.39 13.96
N ALA A 36 -3.37 5.91 15.01
CA ALA A 36 -3.81 6.76 16.12
C ALA A 36 -2.63 7.36 16.89
N LEU A 37 -1.62 6.55 17.24
CA LEU A 37 -0.49 7.03 18.05
C LEU A 37 0.30 8.16 17.35
N PRO A 38 0.74 8.03 16.08
CA PRO A 38 1.42 9.12 15.39
C PRO A 38 0.52 10.33 15.17
N CYS A 39 -0.78 10.14 14.88
CA CYS A 39 -1.72 11.24 14.70
C CYS A 39 -1.90 12.04 16.00
N MET A 40 -2.04 11.38 17.16
CA MET A 40 -2.17 12.05 18.45
C MET A 40 -0.92 12.87 18.80
N ILE A 41 0.27 12.30 18.60
CA ILE A 41 1.54 13.02 18.79
C ILE A 41 1.61 14.22 17.83
N SER A 42 1.26 14.03 16.56
CA SER A 42 1.25 15.12 15.58
C SER A 42 0.28 16.23 15.97
N VAL A 43 -0.91 15.91 16.48
CA VAL A 43 -1.88 16.92 16.93
C VAL A 43 -1.40 17.68 18.15
N GLU A 44 -0.74 17.01 19.10
CA GLU A 44 -0.26 17.66 20.32
C GLU A 44 0.88 18.66 20.01
N PHE A 45 1.83 18.26 19.18
CA PHE A 45 3.07 19.04 18.98
C PHE A 45 3.06 19.93 17.72
N ILE A 46 2.17 19.71 16.75
CA ILE A 46 2.21 20.38 15.42
C ILE A 46 0.93 21.19 15.12
N ARG A 47 -0.07 21.24 16.03
CA ARG A 47 -1.41 21.79 15.75
C ARG A 47 -1.47 23.16 15.08
N ASN A 48 -0.47 24.02 15.34
CA ASN A 48 -0.43 25.41 14.89
C ASN A 48 0.82 25.77 14.07
N ALA A 49 1.63 24.78 13.66
CA ALA A 49 2.83 25.03 12.86
C ALA A 49 2.51 24.98 11.36
N PRO A 50 3.05 25.90 10.52
CA PRO A 50 2.88 25.81 9.08
C PRO A 50 3.53 24.53 8.55
N VAL A 51 2.69 23.59 8.10
CA VAL A 51 3.10 22.30 7.54
C VAL A 51 3.54 22.51 6.09
N SER A 52 4.80 22.90 5.87
CA SER A 52 5.34 23.10 4.52
C SER A 52 6.78 22.59 4.38
N GLY A 53 7.04 21.86 3.29
CA GLY A 53 8.36 21.39 2.86
C GLY A 53 8.83 20.07 3.50
N ASN A 54 10.10 19.73 3.27
CA ASN A 54 10.71 18.46 3.69
C ASN A 54 10.76 18.24 5.20
N ARG A 55 10.54 19.31 5.99
CA ARG A 55 10.53 19.29 7.45
C ARG A 55 9.34 18.54 8.05
N VAL A 56 8.27 18.29 7.29
CA VAL A 56 7.06 17.65 7.82
C VAL A 56 7.32 16.28 8.45
N ALA A 57 8.26 15.52 7.92
CA ALA A 57 8.63 14.21 8.48
C ALA A 57 9.36 14.31 9.84
N GLY A 58 10.01 15.44 10.13
CA GLY A 58 10.77 15.68 11.35
C GLY A 58 10.09 16.64 12.34
N MET A 59 9.02 17.32 11.93
CA MET A 59 8.31 18.30 12.78
C MET A 59 7.76 17.68 14.07
N SER A 60 7.33 16.41 14.04
CA SER A 60 6.90 15.70 15.26
C SER A 60 8.06 15.50 16.23
N ALA A 61 9.26 15.21 15.71
CA ALA A 61 10.46 15.01 16.52
C ALA A 61 10.98 16.35 17.09
N GLU A 62 10.94 17.42 16.28
CA GLU A 62 11.31 18.78 16.71
C GLU A 62 10.34 19.33 17.76
N GLY A 63 9.03 19.14 17.59
CA GLY A 63 8.04 19.54 18.58
C GLY A 63 8.22 18.83 19.92
N LEU A 64 8.57 17.53 19.89
CA LEU A 64 8.83 16.75 21.11
C LEU A 64 10.12 17.19 21.82
N GLU A 65 11.19 17.51 21.08
CA GLU A 65 12.43 18.02 21.64
C GLU A 65 12.25 19.42 22.25
N ASN A 66 11.45 20.28 21.63
CA ASN A 66 11.14 21.61 22.17
C ASN A 66 10.38 21.52 23.50
N SER A 67 9.49 20.54 23.66
CA SER A 67 8.77 20.32 24.93
C SER A 67 9.62 19.62 26.00
N TYR A 68 10.54 18.75 25.61
CA TYR A 68 11.40 17.97 26.52
C TYR A 68 12.87 17.98 26.05
N PRO A 69 13.57 19.12 26.22
CA PRO A 69 14.93 19.27 25.71
C PRO A 69 15.92 18.33 26.40
N GLY A 70 16.88 17.79 25.65
CA GLY A 70 18.02 17.03 26.17
C GLY A 70 17.82 15.52 26.40
N ASN A 71 16.63 14.98 26.16
CA ASN A 71 16.34 13.55 26.40
C ASN A 71 16.66 12.63 25.20
N GLY A 72 17.24 13.16 24.11
CA GLY A 72 17.49 12.40 22.88
C GLY A 72 16.22 11.93 22.15
N LEU A 73 15.04 12.43 22.56
CA LEU A 73 13.74 12.06 22.01
C LEU A 73 13.65 12.31 20.51
N TRP A 74 14.31 13.36 20.00
CA TRP A 74 14.39 13.64 18.58
C TRP A 74 14.96 12.46 17.78
N ILE A 75 16.10 11.91 18.21
CA ILE A 75 16.77 10.77 17.56
C ILE A 75 15.87 9.54 17.62
N ILE A 76 15.27 9.28 18.78
CA ILE A 76 14.39 8.11 18.99
C ILE A 76 13.17 8.20 18.08
N THR A 77 12.50 9.35 18.01
CA THR A 77 11.31 9.54 17.17
C THR A 77 11.64 9.38 15.69
N LEU A 78 12.75 9.95 15.22
CA LEU A 78 13.20 9.74 13.84
C LEU A 78 13.57 8.29 13.54
N LEU A 79 14.24 7.62 14.47
CA LEU A 79 14.59 6.21 14.34
C LEU A 79 13.35 5.33 14.26
N VAL A 80 12.35 5.58 15.12
CA VAL A 80 11.07 4.86 15.09
C VAL A 80 10.34 5.12 13.78
N GLY A 81 10.28 6.37 13.31
CA GLY A 81 9.70 6.71 12.01
C GLY A 81 10.38 5.97 10.86
N PHE A 82 11.72 5.93 10.86
CA PHE A 82 12.50 5.16 9.89
C PHE A 82 12.18 3.66 9.97
N LEU A 83 12.18 3.06 11.15
CA LEU A 83 11.92 1.62 11.34
C LEU A 83 10.51 1.22 10.91
N ILE A 84 9.52 2.10 11.03
CA ILE A 84 8.15 1.86 10.57
C ILE A 84 8.07 1.93 9.04
N LEU A 85 8.72 2.92 8.42
CA LEU A 85 8.65 3.13 6.97
C LEU A 85 9.52 2.15 6.18
N TYR A 86 10.69 1.81 6.72
CA TYR A 86 11.71 0.97 6.06
C TYR A 86 11.16 -0.36 5.49
N PRO A 87 10.49 -1.24 6.27
CA PRO A 87 10.04 -2.53 5.75
C PRO A 87 9.03 -2.40 4.61
N GLY A 88 8.17 -1.37 4.64
CA GLY A 88 7.21 -1.11 3.57
C GLY A 88 7.89 -0.73 2.25
N GLN A 89 8.97 0.05 2.32
CA GLN A 89 9.74 0.44 1.13
C GLN A 89 10.51 -0.74 0.55
N ILE A 90 11.14 -1.58 1.39
CA ILE A 90 11.84 -2.79 0.94
C ILE A 90 10.87 -3.77 0.27
N MET A 91 9.70 -4.00 0.88
CA MET A 91 8.70 -4.89 0.31
C MET A 91 8.18 -4.40 -1.04
N SER A 92 7.94 -3.09 -1.18
CA SER A 92 7.47 -2.49 -2.43
C SER A 92 8.55 -2.52 -3.51
N GLY A 93 9.80 -2.22 -3.15
CA GLY A 93 10.95 -2.22 -4.06
C GLY A 93 11.25 -3.60 -4.66
N ASP A 94 10.95 -4.68 -3.95
CA ASP A 94 11.13 -6.05 -4.45
C ASP A 94 9.87 -6.60 -5.15
N THR A 95 8.69 -6.35 -4.60
CA THR A 95 7.44 -6.94 -5.11
C THR A 95 7.03 -6.37 -6.47
N ILE A 96 7.22 -5.07 -6.69
CA ILE A 96 6.79 -4.41 -7.93
C ILE A 96 7.58 -4.95 -9.14
N PRO A 97 8.93 -4.96 -9.15
CA PRO A 97 9.70 -5.50 -10.26
C PRO A 97 9.41 -6.98 -10.51
N ARG A 98 9.17 -7.79 -9.47
CA ARG A 98 8.80 -9.20 -9.63
C ARG A 98 7.48 -9.36 -10.38
N ARG A 99 6.43 -8.64 -9.96
CA ARG A 99 5.12 -8.69 -10.62
C ARG A 99 5.19 -8.26 -12.08
N TRP A 100 5.91 -7.18 -12.38
CA TRP A 100 6.09 -6.72 -13.76
C TRP A 100 6.93 -7.69 -14.58
N CYS A 101 7.97 -8.28 -13.99
CA CYS A 101 8.76 -9.33 -14.62
C CYS A 101 7.88 -10.52 -15.01
N ASP A 102 7.01 -10.99 -14.11
CA ASP A 102 6.09 -12.11 -14.39
C ASP A 102 5.08 -11.79 -15.51
N ILE A 103 4.54 -10.57 -15.52
CA ILE A 103 3.62 -10.10 -16.57
C ILE A 103 4.34 -10.05 -17.92
N ILE A 104 5.51 -9.42 -17.98
CA ILE A 104 6.30 -9.29 -19.21
C ILE A 104 6.71 -10.67 -19.73
N TRP A 105 7.13 -11.56 -18.83
CA TRP A 105 7.51 -12.93 -19.17
C TRP A 105 6.33 -13.76 -19.68
N THR A 106 5.12 -13.53 -19.16
CA THR A 106 3.92 -14.26 -19.58
C THR A 106 3.31 -13.71 -20.86
N ALA A 107 3.33 -12.39 -21.04
CA ALA A 107 2.69 -11.69 -22.17
C ALA A 107 3.58 -11.62 -23.42
N SER A 108 4.91 -11.59 -23.29
CA SER A 108 5.81 -11.43 -24.43
C SER A 108 6.39 -12.76 -24.89
N SER A 109 6.03 -13.18 -26.12
CA SER A 109 6.67 -14.31 -26.80
C SER A 109 8.18 -14.08 -26.99
N ARG A 110 8.60 -12.82 -27.15
CA ARG A 110 10.01 -12.41 -27.29
C ARG A 110 10.78 -12.57 -25.97
N ALA A 111 10.13 -12.30 -24.83
CA ALA A 111 10.70 -12.54 -23.51
C ALA A 111 10.87 -14.04 -23.23
N ARG A 112 9.91 -14.88 -23.60
CA ARG A 112 10.03 -16.35 -23.47
C ARG A 112 11.09 -16.99 -24.36
N GLN A 113 11.40 -16.37 -25.50
CA GLN A 113 12.46 -16.85 -26.40
C GLN A 113 13.86 -16.55 -25.85
N LEU A 114 14.00 -15.56 -24.96
CA LEU A 114 15.23 -15.36 -24.19
C LEU A 114 15.32 -16.51 -23.17
N GLY A 115 16.38 -17.31 -23.24
CA GLY A 115 16.57 -18.45 -22.33
C GLY A 115 16.45 -18.08 -20.84
N LYS A 116 16.10 -19.05 -20.00
CA LYS A 116 15.78 -18.88 -18.56
C LYS A 116 16.80 -18.05 -17.76
N ASP A 117 18.06 -18.04 -18.18
CA ASP A 117 19.14 -17.32 -17.50
C ASP A 117 19.05 -15.79 -17.67
N LYS A 118 18.40 -15.29 -18.73
CA LYS A 118 18.24 -13.86 -19.00
C LYS A 118 17.05 -13.20 -18.30
N VAL A 119 16.23 -13.96 -17.56
CA VAL A 119 15.14 -13.41 -16.72
C VAL A 119 15.69 -12.42 -15.71
N LYS A 120 16.87 -12.70 -15.14
CA LYS A 120 17.55 -11.81 -14.19
C LYS A 120 17.83 -10.44 -14.80
N GLN A 121 18.19 -10.37 -16.08
CA GLN A 121 18.47 -9.09 -16.76
C GLN A 121 17.20 -8.24 -16.91
N ILE A 122 16.05 -8.86 -17.16
CA ILE A 122 14.75 -8.17 -17.20
C ILE A 122 14.42 -7.63 -15.81
N TYR A 123 14.57 -8.45 -14.77
CA TYR A 123 14.33 -8.06 -13.39
C TYR A 123 15.21 -6.88 -12.94
N TYR A 124 16.54 -7.01 -13.11
CA TYR A 124 17.48 -5.94 -12.75
C TYR A 124 17.28 -4.70 -13.63
N GLY A 125 16.92 -4.86 -14.90
CA GLY A 125 16.59 -3.74 -15.78
C GLY A 125 15.39 -2.93 -15.28
N ILE A 126 14.31 -3.59 -14.88
CA ILE A 126 13.13 -2.92 -14.30
C ILE A 126 13.51 -2.20 -12.99
N MET A 127 14.29 -2.85 -12.13
CA MET A 127 14.78 -2.20 -10.89
C MET A 127 15.63 -0.97 -11.18
N THR A 128 16.57 -1.03 -12.13
CA THR A 128 17.40 0.12 -12.51
C THR A 128 16.54 1.25 -13.08
N VAL A 129 15.58 0.94 -13.95
CA VAL A 129 14.65 1.95 -14.50
C VAL A 129 13.86 2.62 -13.38
N MET A 130 13.34 1.85 -12.42
CA MET A 130 12.59 2.40 -11.27
C MET A 130 13.49 3.24 -10.36
N ALA A 131 14.72 2.82 -10.11
CA ALA A 131 15.69 3.57 -9.30
C ALA A 131 16.06 4.91 -9.98
N VAL A 132 16.38 4.88 -11.28
CA VAL A 132 16.68 6.09 -12.05
C VAL A 132 15.47 7.02 -12.10
N TRP A 133 14.27 6.48 -12.35
CA TRP A 133 13.05 7.26 -12.34
C TRP A 133 12.78 7.92 -10.98
N GLY A 134 12.97 7.18 -9.88
CA GLY A 134 12.83 7.73 -8.54
C GLY A 134 13.82 8.87 -8.26
N LEU A 135 15.08 8.73 -8.68
CA LEU A 135 16.09 9.79 -8.57
C LEU A 135 15.73 11.03 -9.39
N LEU A 136 15.25 10.84 -10.62
CA LEU A 136 14.79 11.96 -11.46
C LEU A 136 13.62 12.69 -10.80
N VAL A 137 12.61 11.96 -10.32
CA VAL A 137 11.44 12.55 -9.66
C VAL A 137 11.84 13.36 -8.42
N LEU A 138 12.77 12.85 -7.60
CA LEU A 138 13.31 13.58 -6.45
C LEU A 138 14.09 14.84 -6.82
N MET A 139 14.58 14.94 -8.06
CA MET A 139 15.29 16.11 -8.56
C MET A 139 14.34 17.23 -9.00
N PHE A 140 13.10 16.89 -9.36
CA PHE A 140 12.13 17.84 -9.93
C PHE A 140 10.94 18.17 -9.01
N LEU A 141 10.59 17.30 -8.06
CA LEU A 141 9.42 17.46 -7.20
C LEU A 141 9.81 17.47 -5.72
N ASP A 142 9.10 18.29 -4.95
CA ASP A 142 9.22 18.27 -3.50
C ASP A 142 8.69 16.94 -2.94
N PRO A 143 9.39 16.31 -1.96
CA PRO A 143 8.98 15.10 -1.28
C PRO A 143 7.52 15.06 -0.80
N LEU A 144 6.98 16.20 -0.36
CA LEU A 144 5.57 16.30 0.03
C LEU A 144 4.62 16.10 -1.13
N ASP A 145 4.92 16.67 -2.29
CA ASP A 145 4.06 16.54 -3.46
C ASP A 145 4.20 15.15 -4.08
N ILE A 146 5.40 14.55 -4.03
CA ILE A 146 5.60 13.13 -4.36
C ILE A 146 4.72 12.25 -3.47
N LEU A 147 4.67 12.52 -2.16
CA LEU A 147 3.84 11.77 -1.21
C LEU A 147 2.34 11.95 -1.50
N LYS A 148 1.88 13.18 -1.79
CA LYS A 148 0.48 13.46 -2.14
C LYS A 148 0.08 12.73 -3.42
N ILE A 149 0.86 12.89 -4.49
CA ILE A 149 0.60 12.26 -5.79
C ILE A 149 0.61 10.73 -5.64
N GLY A 150 1.62 10.19 -4.93
CA GLY A 150 1.71 8.76 -4.64
C GLY A 150 0.50 8.24 -3.87
N GLY A 151 0.02 8.97 -2.86
CA GLY A 151 -1.18 8.63 -2.10
C GLY A 151 -2.45 8.64 -2.95
N VAL A 152 -2.62 9.62 -3.83
CA VAL A 152 -3.77 9.68 -4.77
C VAL A 152 -3.73 8.50 -5.74
N LEU A 153 -2.58 8.21 -6.34
CA LEU A 153 -2.42 7.08 -7.25
C LEU A 153 -2.66 5.75 -6.54
N ALA A 154 -2.22 5.60 -5.29
CA ALA A 154 -2.48 4.43 -4.47
C ALA A 154 -3.99 4.27 -4.18
N ASN A 155 -4.71 5.35 -3.89
CA ASN A 155 -6.17 5.31 -3.69
C ASN A 155 -6.91 4.90 -4.97
N ILE A 156 -6.52 5.43 -6.13
CA ILE A 156 -7.08 5.01 -7.43
C ILE A 156 -6.81 3.51 -7.66
N GLY A 157 -5.57 3.06 -7.39
CA GLY A 157 -5.18 1.66 -7.52
C GLY A 157 -5.96 0.73 -6.59
N LEU A 158 -6.19 1.14 -5.34
CA LEU A 158 -7.01 0.41 -4.38
C LEU A 158 -8.47 0.35 -4.79
N GLY A 159 -9.05 1.49 -5.22
CA GLY A 159 -10.43 1.54 -5.72
C GLY A 159 -10.64 0.63 -6.94
N GLY A 160 -9.75 0.72 -7.92
CA GLY A 160 -9.79 -0.13 -9.12
C GLY A 160 -9.59 -1.61 -8.79
N SER A 161 -8.62 -1.93 -7.93
CA SER A 161 -8.35 -3.31 -7.51
C SER A 161 -9.50 -3.92 -6.73
N ALA A 162 -10.17 -3.14 -5.87
CA ALA A 162 -11.34 -3.59 -5.12
C ALA A 162 -12.50 -4.00 -6.05
N LEU A 163 -12.82 -3.16 -7.04
CA LEU A 163 -13.87 -3.47 -8.02
C LEU A 163 -13.46 -4.63 -8.94
N HIS A 164 -12.21 -4.68 -9.39
CA HIS A 164 -11.70 -5.77 -10.22
C HIS A 164 -11.73 -7.10 -9.46
N ALA A 165 -11.30 -7.12 -8.20
CA ALA A 165 -11.38 -8.30 -7.34
C ALA A 165 -12.83 -8.75 -7.15
N LEU A 166 -13.78 -7.83 -6.98
CA LEU A 166 -15.20 -8.15 -6.90
C LEU A 166 -15.72 -8.77 -8.20
N TYR A 167 -15.37 -8.20 -9.34
CA TYR A 167 -15.74 -8.73 -10.66
C TYR A 167 -15.19 -10.16 -10.88
N VAL A 168 -13.91 -10.37 -10.60
CA VAL A 168 -13.25 -11.69 -10.70
C VAL A 168 -13.88 -12.70 -9.75
N ASN A 169 -14.16 -12.31 -8.50
CA ASN A 169 -14.79 -13.17 -7.52
C ASN A 169 -16.25 -13.53 -7.87
N CYS A 170 -16.94 -12.71 -8.65
CA CYS A 170 -18.30 -13.01 -9.09
C CYS A 170 -18.33 -13.86 -10.37
N THR A 171 -17.36 -13.69 -11.27
CA THR A 171 -17.32 -14.34 -12.59
C THR A 171 -16.57 -15.68 -12.57
N LEU A 172 -15.42 -15.77 -11.90
CA LEU A 172 -14.57 -16.96 -11.90
C LEU A 172 -14.89 -17.96 -10.78
N LEU A 173 -15.48 -17.52 -9.66
CA LEU A 173 -15.75 -18.42 -8.54
C LEU A 173 -17.03 -19.25 -8.75
N PRO A 174 -17.01 -20.55 -8.36
CA PRO A 174 -18.21 -21.39 -8.31
C PRO A 174 -19.30 -20.76 -7.44
N PRO A 175 -20.59 -20.92 -7.79
CA PRO A 175 -21.72 -20.30 -7.09
C PRO A 175 -21.71 -20.48 -5.56
N GLU A 176 -21.25 -21.65 -5.11
CA GLU A 176 -21.21 -22.08 -3.70
C GLU A 176 -20.20 -21.30 -2.84
N VAL A 177 -19.21 -20.64 -3.47
CA VAL A 177 -18.10 -19.94 -2.80
C VAL A 177 -18.18 -18.43 -2.98
N ARG A 178 -19.19 -17.94 -3.71
CA ARG A 178 -19.31 -16.51 -4.02
C ARG A 178 -19.51 -15.67 -2.77
N PRO A 179 -18.97 -14.44 -2.74
CA PRO A 179 -19.18 -13.54 -1.62
C PRO A 179 -20.66 -13.21 -1.43
N ASN A 180 -21.08 -13.12 -0.17
CA ASN A 180 -22.42 -12.70 0.24
C ASN A 180 -22.71 -11.28 -0.27
N TRP A 181 -23.98 -10.95 -0.50
CA TRP A 181 -24.38 -9.63 -1.01
C TRP A 181 -23.84 -8.48 -0.15
N PHE A 182 -23.80 -8.64 1.17
CA PHE A 182 -23.25 -7.66 2.10
C PHE A 182 -21.77 -7.39 1.87
N MET A 183 -20.97 -8.44 1.61
CA MET A 183 -19.55 -8.29 1.31
C MET A 183 -19.35 -7.61 -0.05
N ARG A 184 -20.21 -7.90 -1.03
CA ARG A 184 -20.16 -7.22 -2.34
C ARG A 184 -20.44 -5.73 -2.19
N LEU A 185 -21.50 -5.38 -1.46
CA LEU A 185 -21.84 -3.98 -1.18
C LEU A 185 -20.70 -3.28 -0.43
N GLY A 186 -20.13 -3.91 0.59
CA GLY A 186 -19.00 -3.36 1.34
C GLY A 186 -17.80 -3.05 0.44
N VAL A 187 -17.42 -3.97 -0.46
CA VAL A 187 -16.31 -3.75 -1.40
C VAL A 187 -16.62 -2.64 -2.41
N VAL A 188 -17.86 -2.55 -2.91
CA VAL A 188 -18.29 -1.44 -3.77
C VAL A 188 -18.20 -0.10 -3.02
N CYS A 189 -18.69 -0.03 -1.79
CA CYS A 189 -18.60 1.16 -0.95
C CYS A 189 -17.14 1.56 -0.70
N CYS A 190 -16.26 0.61 -0.40
CA CYS A 190 -14.82 0.88 -0.27
C CYS A 190 -14.21 1.41 -1.56
N GLY A 191 -14.55 0.81 -2.71
CA GLY A 191 -14.09 1.28 -4.01
C GLY A 191 -14.52 2.73 -4.29
N LEU A 192 -15.81 3.03 -4.09
CA LEU A 192 -16.37 4.37 -4.22
C LEU A 192 -15.72 5.37 -3.26
N PHE A 193 -15.47 4.96 -2.01
CA PHE A 193 -14.80 5.80 -1.01
C PHE A 193 -13.41 6.22 -1.50
N PHE A 194 -12.57 5.28 -1.94
CA PHE A 194 -11.22 5.60 -2.41
C PHE A 194 -11.23 6.47 -3.68
N PHE A 195 -12.15 6.23 -4.62
CA PHE A 195 -12.31 7.10 -5.78
C PHE A 195 -12.78 8.50 -5.41
N THR A 196 -13.71 8.62 -4.46
CA THR A 196 -14.22 9.91 -3.99
C THR A 196 -13.10 10.73 -3.35
N ILE A 197 -12.31 10.13 -2.44
CA ILE A 197 -11.15 10.80 -1.84
C ILE A 197 -10.13 11.21 -2.90
N SER A 198 -9.83 10.33 -3.87
CA SER A 198 -8.92 10.65 -4.97
C SER A 198 -9.43 11.84 -5.80
N GLY A 199 -10.73 11.88 -6.10
CA GLY A 199 -11.36 12.98 -6.82
C GLY A 199 -11.31 14.30 -6.07
N ILE A 200 -11.59 14.28 -4.76
CA ILE A 200 -11.48 15.47 -3.90
C ILE A 200 -10.05 16.00 -3.89
N VAL A 201 -9.05 15.14 -3.70
CA VAL A 201 -7.65 15.57 -3.68
C VAL A 201 -7.23 16.10 -5.05
N PHE A 202 -7.66 15.45 -6.14
CA PHE A 202 -7.38 15.92 -7.49
C PHE A 202 -7.97 17.32 -7.76
N VAL A 203 -9.21 17.56 -7.33
CA VAL A 203 -9.85 18.88 -7.43
C VAL A 203 -9.13 19.92 -6.56
N SER A 204 -8.60 19.53 -5.40
CA SER A 204 -7.83 20.44 -4.52
C SER A 204 -6.42 20.77 -5.02
N LEU A 205 -5.90 19.99 -5.97
CA LEU A 205 -4.59 20.18 -6.59
C LEU A 205 -4.65 20.99 -7.89
N LEU A 206 -5.84 21.14 -8.48
CA LEU A 206 -6.13 22.00 -9.64
C LEU A 206 -6.40 23.44 -9.21
#